data_AF-A0AAE3P070-F1
#
_entry.id   AF-A0AAE3P070-F1
#
_cell.length_a   1.000
_cell.length_b   1.000
_cell.length_c   1.000
_cell.angle_alpha   90.00
_cell.angle_beta   90.00
_cell.angle_gamma   90.00
#
_symmetry.space_group_name_H-M   'P 1'
#
loop_
_entity.id
_entity.type
_entity.pdbx_description
1 polymer ?
#
loop_
_entity_poly.entity_id
_entity_poly.type
_entity_poly.pdbx_seq_one_letter_code
_entity_poly.pdbx_strand_id
1 'polypeptide(L)'
;MGQQQLLLILLGILIVGVAIFVGINLFKANAVESKRAIITNELVNLASMAQNYYLKPTALGGGNRKFTGWSIAPELQVTAAGHYVAQVYDDSVVILAIGNEVVTGSDSLKVRIAVYPSFYRTTNIN
;
A
#
# COMPACT_ATOMS: atom_id res chain seq x y z
N MET A 1 -55.49 2.08 -13.20
CA MET A 1 -54.54 0.94 -13.14
C MET A 1 -53.22 1.24 -13.84
N GLY A 2 -53.19 1.77 -15.07
CA GLY A 2 -51.94 2.12 -15.76
C GLY A 2 -51.05 3.17 -15.05
N GLN A 3 -51.63 4.15 -14.36
CA GLN A 3 -50.88 5.17 -13.61
C GLN A 3 -50.14 4.60 -12.39
N GLN A 4 -50.74 3.65 -11.65
CA GLN A 4 -50.08 3.01 -10.50
C GLN A 4 -48.97 2.05 -10.94
N GLN A 5 -49.17 1.33 -12.04
CA GLN A 5 -48.12 0.46 -12.60
C GLN A 5 -46.92 1.27 -13.11
N LEU A 6 -47.15 2.41 -13.76
CA LEU A 6 -46.07 3.32 -14.17
C LEU A 6 -45.28 3.86 -12.97
N LEU A 7 -45.95 4.21 -11.86
CA LEU A 7 -45.27 4.67 -10.65
C LEU A 7 -44.42 3.57 -9.99
N LEU A 8 -44.89 2.32 -9.98
CA LEU A 8 -44.12 1.21 -9.40
C LEU A 8 -42.89 0.87 -10.23
N ILE A 9 -42.97 0.95 -11.56
CA ILE A 9 -41.82 0.77 -12.45
C ILE A 9 -40.79 1.87 -12.23
N LEU A 10 -41.23 3.13 -12.13
CA LEU A 10 -40.36 4.27 -11.86
C LEU A 10 -39.60 4.11 -10.53
N LEU A 11 -40.32 3.69 -9.48
CA LEU A 11 -39.74 3.46 -8.16
C LEU A 11 -38.69 2.33 -8.21
N GLY A 12 -38.97 1.24 -8.92
CA GLY A 12 -38.04 0.14 -9.10
C GLY A 12 -36.73 0.57 -9.79
N ILE A 13 -36.83 1.34 -10.87
CA ILE A 13 -35.65 1.84 -11.61
C ILE A 13 -34.83 2.81 -10.75
N LEU A 14 -35.49 3.67 -9.97
CA LEU A 14 -34.81 4.60 -9.07
C LEU A 14 -33.95 3.87 -8.03
N ILE A 15 -34.48 2.80 -7.44
CA ILE A 15 -33.75 1.99 -6.47
C ILE A 15 -32.56 1.28 -7.13
N VAL A 16 -32.76 0.66 -8.30
CA VAL A 16 -31.68 -0.02 -9.04
C VAL A 16 -30.57 0.97 -9.44
N GLY A 17 -30.93 2.18 -9.86
CA GLY A 17 -29.95 3.22 -10.22
C GLY A 17 -29.02 3.60 -9.07
N VAL A 18 -29.58 3.79 -7.86
CA VAL A 18 -28.76 4.09 -6.66
C VAL A 18 -27.91 2.88 -6.25
N ALA A 19 -28.47 1.66 -6.32
CA ALA A 19 -27.74 0.45 -5.96
C ALA A 19 -26.51 0.23 -6.85
N ILE A 20 -26.61 0.46 -8.16
CA ILE A 20 -25.48 0.38 -9.09
C ILE A 20 -24.42 1.44 -8.75
N PHE A 21 -24.84 2.68 -8.51
CA PHE A 21 -23.93 3.76 -8.17
C PHE A 21 -23.14 3.47 -6.89
N VAL A 22 -23.82 3.05 -5.82
CA VAL A 22 -23.17 2.69 -4.55
C VAL A 22 -22.27 1.46 -4.74
N GLY A 23 -22.72 0.44 -5.47
CA GLY A 23 -21.96 -0.77 -5.75
C GLY A 23 -20.62 -0.50 -6.44
N ILE A 24 -20.61 0.38 -7.45
CA ILE A 24 -19.38 0.77 -8.16
C ILE A 24 -18.42 1.52 -7.21
N ASN A 25 -18.93 2.46 -6.41
CA ASN A 25 -18.10 3.21 -5.47
C ASN A 25 -17.47 2.30 -4.41
N LEU A 26 -18.26 1.36 -3.87
CA LEU A 26 -17.78 0.37 -2.91
C LEU A 26 -16.72 -0.55 -3.53
N PHE A 27 -16.92 -1.01 -4.78
CA PHE A 27 -15.93 -1.83 -5.48
C PHE A 27 -14.60 -1.10 -5.68
N LYS A 28 -14.64 0.18 -6.08
CA LYS A 28 -13.44 1.02 -6.20
C LYS A 28 -12.73 1.20 -4.85
N ALA A 29 -13.48 1.51 -3.80
CA ALA A 29 -12.91 1.67 -2.45
C ALA A 29 -12.25 0.38 -1.95
N ASN A 30 -12.88 -0.77 -2.17
CA ASN A 30 -12.31 -2.08 -1.82
C ASN A 30 -11.04 -2.41 -2.62
N ALA A 31 -10.99 -2.06 -3.91
CA ALA A 31 -9.80 -2.26 -4.73
C ALA A 31 -8.60 -1.44 -4.19
N VAL A 32 -8.84 -0.17 -3.84
CA VAL A 32 -7.82 0.71 -3.24
C VAL A 32 -7.32 0.15 -1.91
N GLU A 33 -8.24 -0.28 -1.03
CA GLU A 33 -7.87 -0.79 0.28
C GLU A 33 -7.12 -2.12 0.21
N SER A 34 -7.54 -3.02 -0.69
CA SER A 34 -6.81 -4.27 -0.96
C SER A 34 -5.37 -4.01 -1.40
N LYS A 35 -5.16 -3.03 -2.29
CA LYS A 35 -3.80 -2.63 -2.70
C LYS A 35 -3.00 -2.01 -1.56
N ARG A 36 -3.62 -1.18 -0.72
CA ARG A 36 -2.96 -0.66 0.49
C ARG A 36 -2.49 -1.78 1.40
N ALA A 37 -3.30 -2.82 1.57
CA ALA A 37 -2.91 -3.99 2.35
C ALA A 37 -1.73 -4.73 1.70
N ILE A 38 -1.72 -4.92 0.38
CA ILE A 38 -0.60 -5.56 -0.35
C ILE A 38 0.69 -4.75 -0.16
N ILE A 39 0.67 -3.44 -0.44
CA ILE A 39 1.84 -2.57 -0.29
C ILE A 39 2.34 -2.57 1.16
N THR A 40 1.43 -2.54 2.14
CA THR A 40 1.81 -2.58 3.55
C THR A 40 2.49 -3.91 3.91
N ASN A 41 2.01 -5.04 3.39
CA ASN A 41 2.65 -6.34 3.60
C ASN A 41 4.04 -6.41 2.95
N GLU A 42 4.20 -5.90 1.73
CA GLU A 42 5.50 -5.82 1.06
C GLU A 42 6.48 -4.93 1.85
N LEU A 43 6.03 -3.79 2.36
CA LEU A 43 6.82 -2.92 3.23
C LEU A 43 7.25 -3.59 4.53
N VAL A 44 6.36 -4.34 5.18
CA VAL A 44 6.68 -5.11 6.39
C VAL A 44 7.72 -6.20 6.09
N ASN A 45 7.61 -6.86 4.93
CA ASN A 45 8.61 -7.83 4.48
C ASN A 45 9.99 -7.18 4.28
N LEU A 46 10.04 -6.04 3.57
CA LEU A 46 11.26 -5.25 3.38
C LEU A 46 11.85 -4.78 4.73
N ALA A 47 11.00 -4.36 5.67
CA ALA A 47 11.43 -3.95 7.01
C ALA A 47 12.06 -5.11 7.78
N SER A 48 11.48 -6.30 7.72
CA SER A 48 12.05 -7.51 8.32
C SER A 48 13.42 -7.83 7.69
N MET A 49 13.57 -7.70 6.37
CA MET A 49 14.86 -7.90 5.70
C MET A 49 15.92 -6.88 6.14
N ALA A 50 15.54 -5.61 6.30
CA ALA A 50 16.42 -4.57 6.83
C ALA A 50 16.86 -4.89 8.27
N GLN A 51 15.93 -5.32 9.14
CA GLN A 51 16.25 -5.69 10.52
C GLN A 51 17.16 -6.92 10.60
N ASN A 52 16.91 -7.93 9.76
CA ASN A 52 17.78 -9.09 9.65
C ASN A 52 19.19 -8.71 9.19
N TYR A 53 19.33 -7.76 8.25
CA TYR A 53 20.62 -7.22 7.86
C TYR A 53 21.34 -6.54 9.03
N TYR A 54 20.63 -5.70 9.78
CA TYR A 54 21.18 -5.00 10.95
C TYR A 54 21.73 -5.98 12.01
N LEU A 55 21.01 -7.07 12.29
CA LEU A 55 21.40 -8.07 13.29
C LEU A 55 22.58 -8.94 12.83
N LYS A 56 22.71 -9.14 11.51
CA LYS A 56 23.71 -10.05 10.95
C LYS A 56 25.12 -9.43 11.03
N PRO A 57 26.16 -10.18 11.46
CA PRO A 57 27.53 -9.71 11.44
C PRO A 57 28.03 -9.41 10.01
N THR A 58 28.98 -8.48 9.89
CA THR A 58 29.62 -8.13 8.61
C THR A 58 30.30 -9.32 7.93
N ALA A 59 30.86 -10.25 8.71
CA ALA A 59 31.46 -11.49 8.21
C ALA A 59 30.47 -12.40 7.43
N LEU A 60 29.16 -12.24 7.64
CA LEU A 60 28.10 -12.99 6.96
C LEU A 60 27.31 -12.12 5.96
N GLY A 61 27.86 -10.96 5.59
CA GLY A 61 27.23 -10.00 4.67
C GLY A 61 26.13 -9.15 5.31
N GLY A 62 26.15 -8.98 6.64
CA GLY A 62 25.24 -8.10 7.38
C GLY A 62 25.83 -6.74 7.71
N GLY A 63 25.07 -5.94 8.46
CA GLY A 63 25.41 -4.57 8.82
C GLY A 63 26.10 -4.40 10.18
N ASN A 64 26.27 -5.46 10.97
CA ASN A 64 26.88 -5.43 12.31
C ASN A 64 26.35 -4.26 13.17
N ARG A 65 25.04 -4.22 13.38
CA ARG A 65 24.32 -3.17 14.13
C ARG A 65 24.34 -1.80 13.44
N LYS A 66 24.46 -1.77 12.13
CA LYS A 66 24.20 -0.60 11.28
C LYS A 66 23.31 -1.01 10.12
N PHE A 67 22.53 -0.06 9.62
CA PHE A 67 21.77 -0.28 8.38
C PHE A 67 22.56 0.13 7.13
N THR A 68 23.68 0.83 7.29
CA THR A 68 24.57 1.24 6.20
C THR A 68 24.95 0.06 5.32
N GLY A 69 24.72 0.19 4.01
CA GLY A 69 24.99 -0.88 3.03
C GLY A 69 23.81 -1.81 2.75
N TRP A 70 22.70 -1.66 3.49
CA TRP A 70 21.45 -2.30 3.10
C TRP A 70 20.87 -1.62 1.85
N SER A 71 20.28 -2.41 0.96
CA SER A 71 19.55 -1.90 -0.21
C SER A 71 18.43 -2.86 -0.57
N ILE A 72 17.35 -2.33 -1.14
CA ILE A 72 16.29 -3.16 -1.72
C ILE A 72 16.82 -3.80 -3.00
N ALA A 73 16.66 -5.12 -3.14
CA ALA A 73 17.01 -5.84 -4.36
C ALA A 73 16.22 -5.28 -5.56
N PRO A 74 16.81 -5.18 -6.77
CA PRO A 74 16.15 -4.58 -7.93
C PRO A 74 14.78 -5.17 -8.25
N GLU A 75 14.64 -6.49 -8.05
CA GLU A 75 13.39 -7.24 -8.26
C GLU A 75 12.25 -6.83 -7.31
N LEU A 76 12.58 -6.27 -6.15
CA LEU A 76 11.62 -5.80 -5.14
C LEU A 76 11.44 -4.28 -5.16
N GLN A 77 12.23 -3.55 -5.95
CA GLN A 77 12.06 -2.11 -6.13
C GLN A 77 10.85 -1.78 -7.01
N VAL A 78 10.44 -2.71 -7.89
CA VAL A 78 9.29 -2.56 -8.77
C VAL A 78 8.46 -3.83 -8.71
N THR A 79 7.30 -3.77 -8.08
CA THR A 79 6.35 -4.88 -8.03
C THR A 79 5.07 -4.52 -8.78
N ALA A 80 4.16 -5.48 -8.93
CA ALA A 80 2.84 -5.22 -9.48
C ALA A 80 2.02 -4.23 -8.62
N ALA A 81 2.36 -4.08 -7.34
CA ALA A 81 1.69 -3.18 -6.41
C ALA A 81 2.21 -1.74 -6.51
N GLY A 82 3.52 -1.55 -6.72
CA GLY A 82 4.11 -0.23 -6.80
C GLY A 82 5.64 -0.20 -6.89
N HIS A 83 6.17 1.00 -6.73
CA HIS A 83 7.60 1.28 -6.67
C HIS A 83 8.06 1.53 -5.23
N TYR A 84 9.20 0.95 -4.86
CA TYR A 84 9.77 1.03 -3.52
C TYR A 84 11.14 1.69 -3.55
N VAL A 85 11.30 2.72 -2.73
CA VAL A 85 12.55 3.47 -2.58
C VAL A 85 12.96 3.44 -1.11
N ALA A 86 14.22 3.09 -0.85
CA ALA A 86 14.79 3.12 0.50
C ALA A 86 15.77 4.27 0.65
N GLN A 87 15.67 4.96 1.78
CA GLN A 87 16.67 5.88 2.29
C GLN A 87 17.26 5.28 3.55
N VAL A 88 18.57 5.03 3.52
CA VAL A 88 19.30 4.33 4.58
C VAL A 88 20.09 5.34 5.40
N TYR A 89 19.99 5.20 6.72
CA TYR A 89 20.77 5.93 7.71
C TYR A 89 21.59 4.94 8.55
N ASP A 90 22.42 5.42 9.48
CA ASP A 90 23.21 4.54 10.35
C ASP A 90 22.31 3.71 11.29
N ASP A 91 21.26 4.34 11.83
CA ASP A 91 20.39 3.83 12.89
C ASP A 91 18.99 3.42 12.42
N SER A 92 18.63 3.75 11.18
CA SER A 92 17.29 3.55 10.65
C SER A 92 17.26 3.43 9.13
N VAL A 93 16.16 2.89 8.61
CA VAL A 93 15.87 2.86 7.18
C VAL A 93 14.45 3.38 6.97
N VAL A 94 14.29 4.35 6.08
CA VAL A 94 12.98 4.83 5.65
C VAL A 94 12.69 4.27 4.27
N ILE A 95 11.64 3.47 4.16
CA ILE A 95 11.19 2.91 2.89
C ILE A 95 9.88 3.60 2.50
N LEU A 96 9.85 4.14 1.29
CA LEU A 96 8.69 4.75 0.67
C LEU A 96 8.18 3.83 -0.43
N ALA A 97 6.91 3.44 -0.33
CA ALA A 97 6.17 2.78 -1.39
C ALA A 97 5.26 3.78 -2.10
N ILE A 98 5.28 3.74 -3.43
CA ILE A 98 4.42 4.52 -4.31
C ILE A 98 3.61 3.53 -5.14
N GLY A 99 2.31 3.43 -4.86
CA GLY A 99 1.40 2.58 -5.60
C GLY A 99 1.28 3.05 -7.06
N ASN A 100 1.19 2.09 -7.99
CA ASN A 100 1.11 2.44 -9.42
C ASN A 100 -0.23 3.08 -9.79
N GLU A 101 -1.29 2.77 -9.02
CA GLU A 101 -2.63 3.25 -9.32
C GLU A 101 -2.95 4.57 -8.63
N VAL A 102 -3.65 5.42 -9.38
CA VAL A 102 -4.15 6.69 -8.91
C VAL A 102 -5.44 6.47 -8.15
N VAL A 103 -5.46 6.83 -6.86
CA VAL A 103 -6.57 6.56 -5.94
C VAL A 103 -7.65 7.64 -6.05
N THR A 104 -7.26 8.89 -6.28
CA THR A 104 -8.18 10.02 -6.52
C THR A 104 -7.46 11.09 -7.36
N GLY A 105 -8.01 11.44 -8.52
CA GLY A 105 -7.44 12.50 -9.37
C GLY A 105 -6.11 12.10 -10.03
N SER A 106 -4.99 12.71 -9.60
CA SER A 106 -3.62 12.43 -10.03
C SER A 106 -2.72 11.91 -8.88
N ASP A 107 -3.30 11.62 -7.72
CA ASP A 107 -2.53 11.23 -6.53
C ASP A 107 -2.48 9.71 -6.36
N SER A 108 -1.26 9.19 -6.29
CA SER A 108 -0.98 7.78 -6.06
C SER A 108 -0.96 7.48 -4.57
N LEU A 109 -1.33 6.26 -4.21
CA LEU A 109 -1.21 5.75 -2.85
C LEU A 109 0.26 5.76 -2.40
N LYS A 110 0.64 6.56 -1.39
CA LYS A 110 1.99 6.52 -0.82
C LYS A 110 1.96 5.98 0.61
N VAL A 111 2.81 5.02 0.90
CA VAL A 111 2.96 4.44 2.24
C VAL A 111 4.43 4.49 2.62
N ARG A 112 4.71 5.02 3.80
CA ARG A 112 6.07 5.08 4.34
C ARG A 112 6.19 4.13 5.53
N ILE A 113 7.30 3.41 5.61
CA ILE A 113 7.69 2.66 6.79
C ILE A 113 9.07 3.13 7.24
N ALA A 114 9.19 3.48 8.51
CA ALA A 114 10.48 3.74 9.15
C ALA A 114 10.87 2.52 9.97
N VAL A 115 12.02 1.96 9.67
CA VAL A 115 12.55 0.72 10.25
C VAL A 115 13.67 1.08 11.21
N TYR A 116 13.56 0.59 12.43
CA TYR A 116 14.54 0.70 13.51
C TYR A 116 15.02 -0.71 13.90
N PRO A 117 16.08 -0.83 14.74
CA PRO A 117 16.65 -2.13 15.11
C PRO A 117 15.65 -3.13 15.71
N SER A 118 14.66 -2.64 16.48
CA SER A 118 13.74 -3.48 17.24
C SER A 118 12.26 -3.28 16.91
N PHE A 119 11.94 -2.26 16.11
CA PHE A 119 10.56 -1.96 15.72
C PHE A 119 10.52 -1.25 14.37
N TYR A 120 9.34 -1.17 13.78
CA TYR A 120 9.09 -0.35 12.61
C TYR A 120 7.79 0.45 12.81
N ARG A 121 7.67 1.58 12.12
CA ARG A 121 6.51 2.45 12.14
C ARG A 121 6.02 2.69 10.73
N THR A 122 4.80 2.28 10.45
CA THR A 122 4.11 2.61 9.19
C THR A 122 3.40 3.96 9.31
N THR A 123 3.40 4.74 8.23
CA THR A 123 2.70 6.02 8.11
C THR A 123 2.17 6.12 6.70
N ASN A 124 0.86 6.28 6.55
CA ASN A 124 0.28 6.60 5.25
C ASN A 124 0.56 8.06 4.93
N ILE A 125 1.05 8.33 3.72
CA ILE A 125 1.26 9.68 3.20
C ILE A 125 0.23 9.80 2.06
N ASN A 126 -0.88 10.49 2.32
CA ASN A 126 -1.73 10.96 1.21
C ASN A 126 -1.02 12.19 0.63
#